data_AF-A0A9W9TT52-F1
#
_entry.id   AF-A0A9W9TT52-F1
#
_cell.length_a   1.000
_cell.length_b   1.000
_cell.length_c   1.000
_cell.angle_alpha   90.00
_cell.angle_beta   90.00
_cell.angle_gamma   90.00
#
_symmetry.space_group_name_H-M   'P 1'
#
loop_
_entity.id
_entity.type
_entity.pdbx_description
1 polymer ?
#
loop_
_entity_poly.entity_id
_entity_poly.type
_entity_poly.pdbx_seq_one_letter_code
_entity_poly.pdbx_strand_id
1 'polypeptide(L)'
;MWDHGLLRRQSDDVSDEIDEIFFIYMMLNPVSSKELMDVFLDWEPRVSLPMTDNVILAATCRNIQALQTLLERSDFRVPPTFSERLKEVTFSYGCGRTEGLGLIATKRPDDFPIDSDLFEKFVEELDFETLKSLIQVRASDVRVTETVLEKAAKNQNSGRIFRLLWPRRESGIVITESMLRYALANRHAEDIVSFMQENIKSDMNFSEETIDTLLSASEAGVTCLKLLQCLSTHGFSLSERLTETICCHKDAMDMLTLLVNKEGYNVPITEGIISSAASNKSQGPAVLKFLAKLHQKSLPVTDGYTKKLFK
;
A
#
# COMPACT_ATOMS: atom_id res chain seq x y z
N MET A 1 11.47 39.02 33.89
CA MET A 1 12.46 38.95 32.80
C MET A 1 12.74 37.48 32.50
N TRP A 2 11.73 36.76 31.97
CA TRP A 2 11.80 35.33 31.65
C TRP A 2 11.45 35.05 30.18
N ASP A 3 11.07 36.08 29.43
CA ASP A 3 10.66 35.92 28.05
C ASP A 3 11.89 36.08 27.14
N HIS A 4 12.53 34.94 26.83
CA HIS A 4 13.59 34.84 25.84
C HIS A 4 13.03 34.80 24.39
N GLY A 5 11.83 35.34 24.16
CA GLY A 5 11.09 35.20 22.89
C GLY A 5 10.35 33.89 22.78
N LEU A 6 10.12 33.21 23.92
CA LEU A 6 9.36 31.96 23.98
C LEU A 6 7.86 32.23 24.08
N LEU A 7 7.48 33.36 24.68
CA LEU A 7 6.10 33.74 24.88
C LEU A 7 5.80 34.97 24.02
N ARG A 8 4.61 35.02 23.44
CA ARG A 8 4.05 36.19 22.78
C ARG A 8 2.80 36.60 23.53
N ARG A 9 2.70 37.88 23.87
CA ARG A 9 1.51 38.42 24.55
C ARG A 9 0.45 38.72 23.49
N GLN A 10 -0.73 38.11 23.59
CA GLN A 10 -1.85 38.48 22.73
C GLN A 10 -2.35 39.89 23.09
N SER A 11 -2.71 40.68 22.09
CA SER A 11 -3.02 42.12 22.25
C SER A 11 -4.27 42.40 23.09
N ASP A 12 -5.17 41.41 23.22
CA ASP A 12 -6.52 41.61 23.76
C ASP A 12 -6.91 40.63 24.89
N ASP A 13 -6.01 39.72 25.30
CA ASP A 13 -6.23 38.79 26.42
C ASP A 13 -5.01 38.73 27.37
N VAL A 14 -5.23 38.39 28.64
CA VAL A 14 -4.18 38.38 29.69
C VAL A 14 -3.25 37.15 29.58
N SER A 15 -3.52 36.22 28.66
CA SER A 15 -2.76 34.99 28.48
C SER A 15 -1.56 35.15 27.56
N ASP A 16 -0.42 34.61 27.98
CA ASP A 16 0.76 34.44 27.14
C ASP A 16 0.55 33.23 26.18
N GLU A 17 1.02 33.33 24.94
CA GLU A 17 0.98 32.25 23.93
C GLU A 17 2.41 31.77 23.63
N ILE A 18 2.62 30.46 23.41
CA ILE A 18 3.92 29.97 22.98
C ILE A 18 4.22 30.46 21.55
N ASP A 19 5.46 30.89 21.30
CA ASP A 19 5.91 31.21 19.94
C ASP A 19 5.78 30.01 18.99
N GLU A 20 5.05 30.21 17.88
CA GLU A 20 4.76 29.17 16.88
C GLU A 20 6.03 28.51 16.33
N ILE A 21 7.07 29.29 16.02
CA ILE A 21 8.31 28.75 15.43
C ILE A 21 8.99 27.84 16.43
N PHE A 22 9.07 28.27 17.70
CA PHE A 22 9.60 27.44 18.76
C PHE A 22 8.80 26.14 18.93
N PHE A 23 7.47 26.23 18.92
CA PHE A 23 6.60 25.07 19.07
C PHE A 23 6.73 24.08 17.90
N ILE A 24 6.84 24.57 16.66
CA ILE A 24 7.15 23.75 15.48
C ILE A 24 8.48 23.00 15.65
N TYR A 25 9.55 23.69 16.06
CA TYR A 25 10.84 23.04 16.26
C TYR A 25 10.80 21.99 17.38
N MET A 26 10.01 22.23 18.42
CA MET A 26 9.74 21.23 19.44
C MET A 26 9.04 20.00 18.84
N MET A 27 7.98 20.17 18.05
CA MET A 27 7.28 19.05 17.41
C MET A 27 8.17 18.24 16.47
N LEU A 28 9.10 18.91 15.78
CA LEU A 28 10.07 18.27 14.89
C LEU A 28 11.24 17.61 15.62
N ASN A 29 11.37 17.78 16.94
CA ASN A 29 12.43 17.17 17.73
C ASN A 29 12.21 15.66 17.83
N PRO A 30 13.10 14.81 17.28
CA PRO A 30 12.89 13.37 17.26
C PRO A 30 13.20 12.68 18.59
N VAL A 31 13.84 13.38 19.54
CA VAL A 31 14.35 12.78 20.78
C VAL A 31 13.43 13.05 21.96
N SER A 32 12.92 14.28 22.09
CA SER A 32 12.24 14.72 23.31
C SER A 32 10.90 15.44 23.08
N SER A 33 10.34 15.37 21.86
CA SER A 33 9.08 16.07 21.56
C SER A 33 7.91 15.59 22.41
N LYS A 34 7.89 14.33 22.85
CA LYS A 34 6.84 13.84 23.75
C LYS A 34 6.97 14.47 25.15
N GLU A 35 8.16 14.41 25.75
CA GLU A 35 8.40 14.96 27.09
C GLU A 35 8.21 16.48 27.10
N LEU A 36 8.62 17.16 26.02
CA LEU A 36 8.39 18.60 25.87
C LEU A 36 6.91 18.93 25.67
N MET A 37 6.16 18.08 24.95
CA MET A 37 4.71 18.21 24.82
C MET A 37 4.01 18.10 26.18
N ASP A 38 4.39 17.11 27.01
CA ASP A 38 3.85 16.98 28.36
C ASP A 38 4.07 18.25 29.21
N VAL A 39 5.27 18.83 29.14
CA VAL A 39 5.59 20.07 29.85
C VAL A 39 4.74 21.25 29.37
N PHE A 40 4.53 21.40 28.06
CA PHE A 40 3.70 22.50 27.54
C PHE A 40 2.22 22.33 27.83
N LEU A 41 1.72 21.09 27.82
CA LEU A 41 0.34 20.81 28.21
C LEU A 41 0.12 21.03 29.72
N ASP A 42 1.14 20.86 30.56
CA ASP A 42 1.07 21.24 31.99
C ASP A 42 0.99 22.76 32.20
N TRP A 43 1.34 23.56 31.18
CA TRP A 43 1.20 25.01 31.23
C TRP A 43 -0.19 25.48 30.84
N GLU A 44 -1.00 24.65 30.17
CA GLU A 44 -2.41 24.95 29.95
C GLU A 44 -3.18 24.96 31.29
N PRO A 45 -4.14 25.91 31.49
CA PRO A 45 -4.60 26.94 30.56
C PRO A 45 -3.85 28.29 30.73
N ARG A 46 -2.74 28.34 31.49
CA ARG A 46 -2.01 29.59 31.76
C ARG A 46 -1.31 30.15 30.52
N VAL A 47 -0.83 29.24 29.67
CA VAL A 47 -0.19 29.55 28.39
C VAL A 47 -0.96 28.83 27.29
N SER A 48 -1.32 29.55 26.22
CA SER A 48 -2.00 28.94 25.06
C SER A 48 -0.99 28.33 24.08
N LEU A 49 -1.39 27.21 23.47
CA LEU A 49 -0.63 26.55 22.42
C LEU A 49 -1.04 27.09 21.04
N PRO A 50 -0.07 27.47 20.17
CA PRO A 50 -0.35 28.01 18.85
C PRO A 50 -0.79 26.90 17.89
N MET A 51 -2.09 26.58 17.84
CA MET A 51 -2.62 25.50 17.01
C MET A 51 -2.91 25.93 15.57
N THR A 52 -1.88 26.43 14.90
CA THR A 52 -1.92 26.86 13.49
C THR A 52 -1.80 25.68 12.52
N ASP A 53 -2.07 25.92 11.23
CA ASP A 53 -1.92 24.89 10.21
C ASP A 53 -0.50 24.31 10.13
N ASN A 54 0.52 25.16 10.30
CA ASN A 54 1.92 24.73 10.24
C ASN A 54 2.30 23.88 11.47
N VAL A 55 1.74 24.20 12.64
CA VAL A 55 1.95 23.41 13.86
C VAL A 55 1.31 22.03 13.73
N ILE A 56 0.07 21.96 13.25
CA ILE A 56 -0.60 20.68 13.02
C ILE A 56 0.13 19.87 11.94
N LEU A 57 0.57 20.50 10.85
CA LEU A 57 1.40 19.83 9.84
C LEU A 57 2.71 19.32 10.43
N ALA A 58 3.41 20.11 11.24
CA ALA A 58 4.63 19.69 11.91
C ALA A 58 4.37 18.51 12.86
N ALA A 59 3.23 18.52 13.56
CA ALA A 59 2.82 17.45 14.47
C ALA A 59 2.59 16.11 13.77
N THR A 60 2.17 16.13 12.50
CA THR A 60 2.03 14.91 11.70
C THR A 60 3.38 14.32 11.27
N CYS A 61 4.49 15.05 11.43
CA CYS A 61 5.81 14.62 10.97
C CYS A 61 6.59 13.89 12.07
N ARG A 62 7.10 12.70 11.76
CA ARG A 62 8.17 11.96 12.47
C ARG A 62 7.91 11.52 13.93
N ASN A 63 7.10 12.20 14.73
CA ASN A 63 6.78 11.78 16.10
C ASN A 63 5.28 11.71 16.39
N ILE A 64 4.72 10.53 16.15
CA ILE A 64 3.31 10.23 16.41
C ILE A 64 2.93 10.33 17.91
N GLN A 65 3.88 10.13 18.82
CA GLN A 65 3.59 10.11 20.27
C GLN A 65 3.31 11.51 20.83
N ALA A 66 4.03 12.53 20.35
CA ALA A 66 3.77 13.91 20.71
C ALA A 66 2.37 14.34 20.22
N LEU A 67 2.01 13.97 18.98
CA LEU A 67 0.68 14.20 18.43
C LEU A 67 -0.42 13.45 19.21
N GLN A 68 -0.20 12.19 19.59
CA GLN A 68 -1.14 11.44 20.43
C GLN A 68 -1.38 12.14 21.77
N THR A 69 -0.30 12.55 22.44
CA THR A 69 -0.37 13.26 23.73
C THR A 69 -1.15 14.57 23.59
N LEU A 70 -0.89 15.34 22.53
CA LEU A 70 -1.63 16.55 22.21
C LEU A 70 -3.12 16.28 21.97
N LEU A 71 -3.46 15.25 21.19
CA LEU A 71 -4.85 14.88 20.89
C LEU A 71 -5.62 14.36 22.10
N GLU A 72 -4.93 13.76 23.09
CA GLU A 72 -5.51 13.21 24.32
C GLU A 72 -5.71 14.26 25.41
N ARG A 73 -4.79 15.22 25.51
CA ARG A 73 -4.74 16.18 26.63
C ARG A 73 -5.25 17.57 26.30
N SER A 74 -5.28 17.95 25.02
CA SER A 74 -5.76 19.26 24.56
C SER A 74 -7.03 19.12 23.72
N ASP A 75 -8.00 20.01 23.90
CA ASP A 75 -9.23 20.07 23.10
C ASP A 75 -9.08 21.00 21.88
N PHE A 76 -7.89 20.99 21.25
CA PHE A 76 -7.63 21.87 20.12
C PHE A 76 -8.57 21.56 18.95
N ARG A 77 -8.92 22.62 18.22
CA ARG A 77 -9.65 22.54 16.96
C ARG A 77 -8.71 22.69 15.78
N VAL A 78 -8.92 21.86 14.76
CA VAL A 78 -8.26 21.98 13.46
C VAL A 78 -8.75 23.28 12.77
N PRO A 79 -7.85 24.18 12.36
CA PRO A 79 -8.26 25.41 11.68
C PRO A 79 -8.95 25.11 10.35
N PRO A 80 -9.98 25.89 9.94
CA PRO A 80 -10.65 25.70 8.66
C PRO A 80 -9.74 25.83 7.42
N THR A 81 -8.63 26.58 7.55
CA THR A 81 -7.63 26.78 6.50
C THR A 81 -6.74 25.54 6.29
N PHE A 82 -6.75 24.59 7.23
CA PHE A 82 -5.87 23.43 7.22
C PHE A 82 -6.04 22.58 5.96
N SER A 83 -7.26 22.42 5.46
CA SER A 83 -7.51 21.59 4.26
C SER A 83 -6.91 22.18 2.99
N GLU A 84 -6.96 23.50 2.82
CA GLU A 84 -6.30 24.18 1.71
C GLU A 84 -4.78 24.09 1.86
N ARG A 85 -4.30 24.33 3.08
CA ARG A 85 -2.89 24.22 3.40
C ARG A 85 -2.34 22.80 3.17
N LEU A 86 -3.12 21.77 3.48
CA LEU A 86 -2.76 20.38 3.22
C LEU A 86 -2.52 20.16 1.73
N LYS A 87 -3.41 20.67 0.85
CA LYS A 87 -3.31 20.56 -0.61
C LYS A 87 -2.05 21.23 -1.18
N GLU A 88 -1.68 22.40 -0.67
CA GLU A 88 -0.44 23.09 -1.07
C GLU A 88 0.81 22.24 -0.78
N VAL A 89 0.81 21.56 0.37
CA VAL A 89 1.94 20.75 0.84
C VAL A 89 1.92 19.33 0.22
N THR A 90 0.84 18.97 -0.50
CA THR A 90 0.58 17.60 -0.98
C THR A 90 1.56 17.08 -2.03
N PHE A 91 2.24 17.96 -2.75
CA PHE A 91 3.28 17.56 -3.71
C PHE A 91 4.59 17.07 -3.07
N SER A 92 4.70 17.08 -1.72
CA SER A 92 5.97 16.85 -1.01
C SER A 92 6.01 15.58 -0.13
N TYR A 93 4.99 14.72 -0.11
CA TYR A 93 4.91 13.67 0.92
C TYR A 93 5.95 12.53 0.76
N GLY A 94 7.02 12.64 1.56
CA GLY A 94 7.83 11.52 2.04
C GLY A 94 7.26 10.91 3.32
N CYS A 95 7.67 9.66 3.61
CA CYS A 95 7.15 8.76 4.64
C CYS A 95 6.84 9.42 6.00
N GLY A 96 5.62 9.19 6.54
CA GLY A 96 5.28 9.36 7.96
C GLY A 96 4.10 10.28 8.29
N ARG A 97 3.64 11.14 7.37
CA ARG A 97 2.56 12.11 7.67
C ARG A 97 1.16 11.51 7.69
N THR A 98 0.91 10.51 6.87
CA THR A 98 -0.42 9.92 6.69
C THR A 98 -0.96 9.32 7.98
N GLU A 99 -0.08 8.70 8.79
CA GLU A 99 -0.42 8.17 10.12
C GLU A 99 -0.91 9.28 11.06
N GLY A 100 -0.18 10.39 11.16
CA GLY A 100 -0.59 11.52 11.99
C GLY A 100 -1.90 12.17 11.52
N LEU A 101 -2.07 12.33 10.21
CA LEU A 101 -3.32 12.82 9.64
C LEU A 101 -4.49 11.86 9.92
N GLY A 102 -4.26 10.56 9.86
CA GLY A 102 -5.26 9.54 10.21
C GLY A 102 -5.68 9.61 11.69
N LEU A 103 -4.74 9.87 12.60
CA LEU A 103 -5.05 10.08 14.02
C LEU A 103 -5.88 11.34 14.25
N ILE A 104 -5.50 12.48 13.65
CA ILE A 104 -6.27 13.72 13.75
C ILE A 104 -7.68 13.48 13.18
N ALA A 105 -7.78 12.92 11.98
CA ALA A 105 -9.05 12.62 11.34
C ALA A 105 -9.96 11.69 12.17
N THR A 106 -9.38 10.82 13.00
CA THR A 106 -10.13 9.92 13.91
C THR A 106 -10.54 10.62 15.20
N LYS A 107 -9.67 11.47 15.76
CA LYS A 107 -9.86 12.11 17.07
C LYS A 107 -10.56 13.48 17.00
N ARG A 108 -10.61 14.09 15.82
CA ARG A 108 -11.16 15.42 15.53
C ARG A 108 -12.05 15.32 14.27
N PRO A 109 -13.18 14.58 14.34
CA PRO A 109 -14.01 14.30 13.16
C PRO A 109 -14.80 15.52 12.67
N ASP A 110 -15.18 16.44 13.57
CA ASP A 110 -16.08 17.56 13.28
C ASP A 110 -15.40 18.72 12.52
N ASP A 111 -14.09 18.83 12.66
CA ASP A 111 -13.25 19.95 12.19
C ASP A 111 -12.17 19.52 11.19
N PHE A 112 -11.99 18.22 10.97
CA PHE A 112 -11.08 17.69 9.95
C PHE A 112 -11.90 17.09 8.78
N PRO A 113 -12.08 17.75 7.64
CA PRO A 113 -12.78 17.15 6.51
C PRO A 113 -11.91 16.11 5.80
N ILE A 114 -12.53 15.01 5.37
CA ILE A 114 -11.90 13.99 4.51
C ILE A 114 -12.51 14.10 3.12
N ASP A 115 -11.68 14.42 2.12
CA ASP A 115 -12.05 14.29 0.72
C ASP A 115 -11.65 12.92 0.15
N SER A 116 -12.05 12.65 -1.09
CA SER A 116 -11.80 11.36 -1.75
C SER A 116 -10.31 11.04 -1.82
N ASP A 117 -9.50 12.00 -2.25
CA ASP A 117 -8.06 11.82 -2.45
C ASP A 117 -7.35 11.51 -1.12
N LEU A 118 -7.73 12.21 -0.04
CA LEU A 118 -7.18 11.94 1.29
C LEU A 118 -7.62 10.57 1.81
N PHE A 119 -8.87 10.17 1.59
CA PHE A 119 -9.34 8.85 2.00
C PHE A 119 -8.62 7.73 1.23
N GLU A 120 -8.44 7.89 -0.08
CA GLU A 120 -7.63 6.98 -0.89
C GLU A 120 -6.21 6.84 -0.35
N LYS A 121 -5.59 7.95 0.07
CA LYS A 121 -4.25 7.95 0.67
C LYS A 121 -4.23 7.24 2.01
N PHE A 122 -5.23 7.47 2.85
CA PHE A 122 -5.39 6.74 4.11
C PHE A 122 -5.51 5.24 3.89
N VAL A 123 -6.29 4.81 2.91
CA VAL A 123 -6.46 3.39 2.59
C VAL A 123 -5.15 2.77 2.03
N GLU A 124 -4.39 3.52 1.23
CA GLU A 124 -3.12 3.06 0.67
C GLU A 124 -2.01 2.89 1.73
N GLU A 125 -1.96 3.76 2.74
CA GLU A 125 -0.77 3.87 3.62
C GLU A 125 -1.00 3.61 5.11
N LEU A 126 -2.22 3.77 5.65
CA LEU A 126 -2.45 3.53 7.07
C LEU A 126 -2.35 2.04 7.40
N ASP A 127 -1.94 1.77 8.64
CA ASP A 127 -2.09 0.44 9.20
C ASP A 127 -3.58 0.10 9.40
N PHE A 128 -3.84 -1.19 9.58
CA PHE A 128 -5.21 -1.69 9.68
C PHE A 128 -5.98 -1.12 10.89
N GLU A 129 -5.37 -0.96 12.07
CA GLU A 129 -6.10 -0.54 13.26
C GLU A 129 -6.46 0.94 13.22
N THR A 130 -5.56 1.78 12.71
CA THR A 130 -5.85 3.21 12.50
C THR A 130 -6.94 3.40 11.45
N LEU A 131 -6.83 2.74 10.29
CA LEU A 131 -7.85 2.82 9.24
C LEU A 131 -9.21 2.29 9.70
N LYS A 132 -9.22 1.18 10.45
CA LYS A 132 -10.45 0.61 11.02
C LYS A 132 -11.12 1.59 11.97
N SER A 133 -10.36 2.23 12.86
CA SER A 133 -10.88 3.21 13.81
C SER A 133 -11.45 4.43 13.07
N LEU A 134 -10.74 4.94 12.07
CA LEU A 134 -11.19 6.04 11.23
C LEU A 134 -12.54 5.72 10.57
N ILE A 135 -12.67 4.56 9.92
CA ILE A 135 -13.92 4.16 9.25
C ILE A 135 -15.06 3.92 10.25
N GLN A 136 -14.78 3.47 11.47
CA GLN A 136 -15.80 3.29 12.51
C GLN A 136 -16.36 4.63 13.00
N VAL A 137 -15.50 5.62 13.20
CA VAL A 137 -15.90 6.96 13.63
C VAL A 137 -16.58 7.72 12.50
N ARG A 138 -16.13 7.53 11.26
CA ARG A 138 -16.48 8.37 10.10
C ARG A 138 -17.18 7.64 8.97
N ALA A 139 -18.01 6.66 9.32
CA ALA A 139 -18.69 5.82 8.34
C ALA A 139 -19.55 6.62 7.33
N SER A 140 -20.08 7.78 7.72
CA SER A 140 -20.87 8.67 6.86
C SER A 140 -20.05 9.50 5.88
N ASP A 141 -18.77 9.71 6.17
CA ASP A 141 -17.96 10.71 5.47
C ASP A 141 -17.15 10.08 4.34
N VAL A 142 -17.02 8.75 4.35
CA VAL A 142 -16.17 8.00 3.44
C VAL A 142 -17.01 7.14 2.49
N ARG A 143 -16.62 7.15 1.22
CA ARG A 143 -17.23 6.33 0.17
C ARG A 143 -16.23 5.29 -0.29
N VAL A 144 -16.67 4.04 -0.38
CA VAL A 144 -15.81 2.95 -0.86
C VAL A 144 -16.06 2.76 -2.36
N THR A 145 -15.33 3.57 -3.14
CA THR A 145 -15.30 3.54 -4.60
C THR A 145 -14.39 2.41 -5.12
N GLU A 146 -14.38 2.20 -6.44
CA GLU A 146 -13.47 1.27 -7.08
C GLU A 146 -12.00 1.65 -6.82
N THR A 147 -11.65 2.93 -6.97
CA THR A 147 -10.31 3.46 -6.72
C THR A 147 -9.87 3.23 -5.28
N VAL A 148 -10.76 3.42 -4.30
CA VAL A 148 -10.48 3.09 -2.89
C VAL A 148 -10.12 1.61 -2.71
N LEU A 149 -10.82 0.69 -3.39
CA LEU A 149 -10.50 -0.73 -3.33
C LEU A 149 -9.20 -1.09 -4.05
N GLU A 150 -8.84 -0.38 -5.13
CA GLU A 150 -7.52 -0.50 -5.75
C GLU A 150 -6.40 -0.06 -4.78
N LYS A 151 -6.61 1.04 -4.05
CA LYS A 151 -5.67 1.48 -3.00
C LYS A 151 -5.58 0.46 -1.86
N ALA A 152 -6.70 -0.11 -1.45
CA ALA A 152 -6.74 -1.16 -0.44
C ALA A 152 -5.94 -2.39 -0.88
N ALA A 153 -6.03 -2.73 -2.16
CA ALA A 153 -5.27 -3.83 -2.75
C ALA A 153 -3.76 -3.55 -2.82
N LYS A 154 -3.28 -2.31 -2.69
CA LYS A 154 -1.84 -1.98 -2.61
C LYS A 154 -1.28 -1.97 -1.19
N ASN A 155 -2.15 -1.89 -0.18
CA ASN A 155 -1.73 -1.77 1.21
C ASN A 155 -1.05 -3.07 1.69
N GLN A 156 -0.07 -2.98 2.58
CA GLN A 156 0.61 -4.15 3.14
C GLN A 156 -0.33 -5.08 3.95
N ASN A 157 -1.39 -4.53 4.51
CA ASN A 157 -2.48 -5.24 5.21
C ASN A 157 -3.70 -5.50 4.31
N SER A 158 -3.48 -5.58 2.99
CA SER A 158 -4.55 -5.57 1.98
C SER A 158 -5.66 -6.59 2.25
N GLY A 159 -5.36 -7.82 2.67
CA GLY A 159 -6.39 -8.83 2.98
C GLY A 159 -7.37 -8.38 4.09
N ARG A 160 -6.86 -7.85 5.20
CA ARG A 160 -7.70 -7.35 6.31
C ARG A 160 -8.48 -6.10 5.91
N ILE A 161 -7.83 -5.16 5.21
CA ILE A 161 -8.45 -3.90 4.78
C ILE A 161 -9.53 -4.16 3.73
N PHE A 162 -9.27 -5.02 2.74
CA PHE A 162 -10.23 -5.34 1.71
C PHE A 162 -11.48 -6.02 2.31
N ARG A 163 -11.31 -6.94 3.28
CA ARG A 163 -12.44 -7.51 4.05
C ARG A 163 -13.25 -6.48 4.83
N LEU A 164 -12.60 -5.43 5.34
CA LEU A 164 -13.26 -4.32 6.06
C LEU A 164 -14.06 -3.40 5.13
N LEU A 165 -13.57 -3.17 3.92
CA LEU A 165 -14.14 -2.23 2.95
C LEU A 165 -15.16 -2.87 2.01
N TRP A 166 -14.97 -4.13 1.63
CA TRP A 166 -15.79 -4.82 0.63
C TRP A 166 -17.31 -4.80 0.91
N PRO A 167 -17.78 -5.01 2.16
CA PRO A 167 -19.20 -4.93 2.48
C PRO A 167 -19.78 -3.51 2.39
N ARG A 168 -18.92 -2.48 2.38
CA ARG A 168 -19.28 -1.05 2.36
C ARG A 168 -19.11 -0.41 0.98
N ARG A 169 -18.72 -1.19 -0.03
CA ARG A 169 -18.51 -0.71 -1.40
C ARG A 169 -19.79 -0.19 -2.02
N GLU A 170 -19.64 0.77 -2.93
CA GLU A 170 -20.75 1.24 -3.73
C GLU A 170 -21.38 0.11 -4.57
N SER A 171 -22.68 0.22 -4.80
CA SER A 171 -23.43 -0.80 -5.53
C SER A 171 -22.88 -0.97 -6.95
N GLY A 172 -22.72 -2.22 -7.38
CA GLY A 172 -22.24 -2.56 -8.72
C GLY A 172 -20.73 -2.72 -8.84
N ILE A 173 -19.94 -2.38 -7.82
CA ILE A 173 -18.50 -2.65 -7.85
C ILE A 173 -18.23 -4.16 -7.82
N VAL A 174 -17.49 -4.62 -8.82
CA VAL A 174 -16.95 -5.96 -8.97
C VAL A 174 -15.44 -5.95 -8.78
N ILE A 175 -14.84 -7.12 -8.56
CA ILE A 175 -13.37 -7.25 -8.58
C ILE A 175 -12.91 -7.02 -10.01
N THR A 176 -11.88 -6.20 -10.21
CA THR A 176 -11.34 -5.88 -11.55
C THR A 176 -9.93 -6.43 -11.74
N GLU A 177 -9.45 -6.46 -12.99
CA GLU A 177 -8.08 -6.88 -13.33
C GLU A 177 -7.03 -6.04 -12.58
N SER A 178 -7.27 -4.73 -12.45
CA SER A 178 -6.40 -3.83 -11.69
C SER A 178 -6.29 -4.22 -10.22
N MET A 179 -7.41 -4.55 -9.56
CA MET A 179 -7.41 -5.00 -8.17
C MET A 179 -6.65 -6.32 -8.00
N LEU A 180 -6.84 -7.27 -8.93
CA LEU A 180 -6.10 -8.54 -8.92
C LEU A 180 -4.60 -8.32 -9.11
N ARG A 181 -4.21 -7.43 -10.04
CA ARG A 181 -2.80 -7.07 -10.26
C ARG A 181 -2.18 -6.49 -9.00
N TYR A 182 -2.85 -5.56 -8.33
CA TYR A 182 -2.34 -5.00 -7.07
C TYR A 182 -2.27 -6.04 -5.95
N ALA A 183 -3.30 -6.88 -5.82
CA ALA A 183 -3.33 -7.98 -4.85
C ALA A 183 -2.13 -8.93 -5.05
N LEU A 184 -1.86 -9.35 -6.29
CA LEU A 184 -0.75 -10.26 -6.63
C LEU A 184 0.63 -9.64 -6.47
N ALA A 185 0.75 -8.31 -6.61
CA ALA A 185 2.00 -7.58 -6.38
C ALA A 185 2.35 -7.43 -4.89
N ASN A 186 1.50 -7.90 -3.97
CA ASN A 186 1.81 -7.88 -2.54
C ASN A 186 2.61 -9.10 -2.10
N ARG A 187 3.51 -8.89 -1.13
CA ARG A 187 4.23 -9.97 -0.45
C ARG A 187 3.31 -10.95 0.29
N HIS A 188 2.12 -10.49 0.71
CA HIS A 188 1.10 -11.28 1.39
C HIS A 188 -0.13 -11.51 0.50
N ALA A 189 0.09 -11.70 -0.81
CA ALA A 189 -0.98 -11.86 -1.80
C ALA A 189 -2.00 -12.95 -1.46
N GLU A 190 -1.63 -14.00 -0.74
CA GLU A 190 -2.50 -15.16 -0.47
C GLU A 190 -3.82 -14.79 0.22
N ASP A 191 -3.81 -13.95 1.26
CA ASP A 191 -5.03 -13.60 2.00
C ASP A 191 -6.02 -12.78 1.15
N ILE A 192 -5.52 -11.74 0.48
CA ILE A 192 -6.37 -10.92 -0.40
C ILE A 192 -6.84 -11.68 -1.63
N VAL A 193 -5.98 -12.49 -2.26
CA VAL A 193 -6.35 -13.28 -3.45
C VAL A 193 -7.39 -14.32 -3.08
N SER A 194 -7.27 -14.98 -1.93
CA SER A 194 -8.29 -15.94 -1.46
C SER A 194 -9.64 -15.25 -1.25
N PHE A 195 -9.65 -14.07 -0.62
CA PHE A 195 -10.88 -13.28 -0.49
C PHE A 195 -11.47 -12.91 -1.84
N MET A 196 -10.64 -12.46 -2.78
CA MET A 196 -11.09 -12.09 -4.12
C MET A 196 -11.67 -13.29 -4.87
N GLN A 197 -11.04 -14.45 -4.80
CA GLN A 197 -11.54 -15.69 -5.39
C GLN A 197 -12.95 -16.05 -4.90
N GLU A 198 -13.20 -15.95 -3.59
CA GLU A 198 -14.52 -16.21 -2.99
C GLU A 198 -15.60 -15.21 -3.41
N ASN A 199 -15.20 -14.00 -3.81
CA ASN A 199 -16.11 -12.89 -4.11
C ASN A 199 -16.26 -12.58 -5.59
N ILE A 200 -15.52 -13.28 -6.47
CA ILE A 200 -15.74 -13.23 -7.91
C ILE A 200 -16.98 -14.07 -8.23
N LYS A 201 -18.05 -13.40 -8.66
CA LYS A 201 -19.36 -14.02 -8.93
C LYS A 201 -19.61 -14.32 -10.41
N SER A 202 -18.73 -13.84 -11.28
CA SER A 202 -18.84 -13.95 -12.73
C SER A 202 -17.55 -14.53 -13.28
N ASP A 203 -17.67 -15.29 -14.36
CA ASP A 203 -16.50 -15.74 -15.13
C ASP A 203 -15.70 -14.53 -15.59
N MET A 204 -14.44 -14.47 -15.15
CA MET A 204 -13.48 -13.47 -15.60
C MET A 204 -12.67 -14.09 -16.74
N ASN A 205 -12.92 -13.62 -17.96
CA ASN A 205 -12.11 -14.01 -19.11
C ASN A 205 -10.92 -13.06 -19.23
N PHE A 206 -9.73 -13.56 -18.94
CA PHE A 206 -8.50 -12.81 -19.13
C PHE A 206 -7.98 -12.97 -20.56
N SER A 207 -7.54 -11.85 -21.14
CA SER A 207 -6.72 -11.90 -22.35
C SER A 207 -5.33 -12.48 -22.03
N GLU A 208 -4.63 -13.02 -23.03
CA GLU A 208 -3.24 -13.47 -22.84
C GLU A 208 -2.33 -12.34 -22.33
N GLU A 209 -2.54 -11.10 -22.80
CA GLU A 209 -1.82 -9.91 -22.36
C GLU A 209 -2.08 -9.61 -20.88
N THR A 210 -3.33 -9.73 -20.42
CA THR A 210 -3.67 -9.57 -19.01
C THR A 210 -2.99 -10.65 -18.17
N ILE A 211 -3.02 -11.91 -18.61
CA ILE A 211 -2.37 -13.02 -17.89
C ILE A 211 -0.87 -12.78 -17.77
N ASP A 212 -0.21 -12.39 -18.86
CA ASP A 212 1.21 -12.06 -18.88
C ASP A 212 1.55 -10.93 -17.90
N THR A 213 0.69 -9.90 -17.85
CA THR A 213 0.83 -8.77 -16.92
C THR A 213 0.67 -9.21 -15.47
N LEU A 214 -0.31 -10.08 -15.16
CA LEU A 214 -0.54 -10.59 -13.81
C LEU A 214 0.63 -11.47 -13.34
N LEU A 215 1.12 -12.37 -14.19
CA LEU A 215 2.28 -13.22 -13.90
C LEU A 215 3.54 -12.38 -13.66
N SER A 216 3.79 -11.41 -14.54
CA SER A 216 4.98 -10.55 -14.46
C SER A 216 4.98 -9.62 -13.25
N ALA A 217 3.80 -9.13 -12.84
CA ALA A 217 3.65 -8.25 -11.68
C ALA A 217 3.57 -9.00 -10.35
N SER A 218 3.37 -10.32 -10.36
CA SER A 218 3.11 -11.08 -9.14
C SER A 218 4.36 -11.22 -8.28
N GLU A 219 4.20 -11.02 -6.97
CA GLU A 219 5.19 -11.39 -5.96
C GLU A 219 5.00 -12.84 -5.48
N ALA A 220 3.89 -13.48 -5.86
CA ALA A 220 3.56 -14.87 -5.50
C ALA A 220 3.05 -15.61 -6.75
N GLY A 221 3.97 -16.18 -7.53
CA GLY A 221 3.67 -16.73 -8.85
C GLY A 221 2.76 -17.96 -8.79
N VAL A 222 2.94 -18.80 -7.79
CA VAL A 222 2.07 -19.97 -7.53
C VAL A 222 0.64 -19.53 -7.23
N THR A 223 0.47 -18.47 -6.43
CA THR A 223 -0.85 -17.90 -6.10
C THR A 223 -1.51 -17.32 -7.35
N CYS A 224 -0.73 -16.64 -8.22
CA CYS A 224 -1.21 -16.17 -9.53
C CYS A 224 -1.72 -17.34 -10.40
N LEU A 225 -0.94 -18.41 -10.55
CA LEU A 225 -1.37 -19.57 -11.35
C LEU A 225 -2.63 -20.24 -10.80
N LYS A 226 -2.72 -20.41 -9.48
CA LYS A 226 -3.94 -20.97 -8.84
C LYS A 226 -5.16 -20.09 -9.09
N LEU A 227 -5.01 -18.77 -9.02
CA LEU A 227 -6.08 -17.82 -9.34
C LEU A 227 -6.53 -17.96 -10.79
N LEU A 228 -5.60 -17.92 -11.74
CA LEU A 228 -5.90 -18.05 -13.17
C LEU A 228 -6.58 -19.38 -13.51
N GLN A 229 -6.14 -20.48 -12.88
CA GLN A 229 -6.77 -21.79 -13.01
C GLN A 229 -8.21 -21.81 -12.45
N CYS A 230 -8.44 -21.13 -11.32
CA CYS A 230 -9.76 -21.07 -10.69
C CYS A 230 -10.76 -20.25 -11.50
N LEU A 231 -10.29 -19.13 -12.07
CA LEU A 231 -11.14 -18.19 -12.80
C LEU A 231 -11.37 -18.58 -14.26
N SER A 232 -10.49 -19.39 -14.84
CA SER A 232 -10.65 -19.85 -16.22
C SER A 232 -11.56 -21.09 -16.27
N THR A 233 -12.84 -20.89 -16.58
CA THR A 233 -13.82 -21.99 -16.73
C THR A 233 -13.50 -22.96 -17.86
N HIS A 234 -12.65 -22.56 -18.81
CA HIS A 234 -12.22 -23.38 -19.95
C HIS A 234 -10.75 -23.81 -19.86
N GLY A 235 -10.06 -23.49 -18.76
CA GLY A 235 -8.60 -23.55 -18.67
C GLY A 235 -7.95 -22.44 -19.51
N PHE A 236 -6.86 -21.83 -19.03
CA PHE A 236 -6.08 -20.94 -19.88
C PHE A 236 -5.01 -21.76 -20.59
N SER A 237 -4.91 -21.63 -21.91
CA SER A 237 -3.87 -22.34 -22.67
C SER A 237 -2.52 -21.70 -22.37
N LEU A 238 -1.58 -22.51 -21.90
CA LEU A 238 -0.20 -22.05 -21.71
C LEU A 238 0.46 -21.85 -23.09
N SER A 239 0.74 -20.61 -23.45
CA SER A 239 1.51 -20.27 -24.66
C SER A 239 3.01 -20.30 -24.39
N GLU A 240 3.82 -20.25 -25.45
CA GLU A 240 5.27 -20.05 -25.34
C GLU A 240 5.59 -18.76 -24.56
N ARG A 241 4.90 -17.65 -24.86
CA ARG A 241 5.09 -16.36 -24.19
C ARG A 241 4.83 -16.45 -22.68
N LEU A 242 3.69 -17.03 -22.28
CA LEU A 242 3.39 -17.18 -20.85
C LEU A 242 4.39 -18.11 -20.16
N THR A 243 4.85 -19.15 -20.87
CA THR A 243 5.88 -20.06 -20.36
C THR A 243 7.21 -19.34 -20.13
N GLU A 244 7.64 -18.48 -21.07
CA GLU A 244 8.82 -17.63 -20.90
C GLU A 244 8.71 -16.76 -19.65
N THR A 245 7.57 -16.10 -19.44
CA THR A 245 7.30 -15.29 -18.24
C THR A 245 7.40 -16.13 -16.97
N ILE A 246 6.83 -17.34 -16.96
CA ILE A 246 6.93 -18.27 -15.82
C ILE A 246 8.38 -18.70 -15.57
N CYS A 247 9.14 -19.04 -16.61
CA CYS A 247 10.54 -19.44 -16.50
C CYS A 247 11.44 -18.32 -15.98
N CYS A 248 11.11 -17.05 -16.25
CA CYS A 248 11.79 -15.88 -15.71
C CYS A 248 11.40 -15.55 -14.25
N HIS A 249 10.26 -16.05 -13.76
CA HIS A 249 9.71 -15.70 -12.45
C HIS A 249 10.57 -16.23 -11.29
N LYS A 250 10.59 -15.53 -10.15
CA LYS A 250 11.39 -15.95 -8.97
C LYS A 250 10.95 -17.29 -8.37
N ASP A 251 9.66 -17.63 -8.52
CA ASP A 251 9.04 -18.90 -8.09
C ASP A 251 8.92 -19.93 -9.24
N ALA A 252 9.71 -19.79 -10.30
CA ALA A 252 9.57 -20.57 -11.53
C ALA A 252 9.48 -22.10 -11.32
N MET A 253 10.27 -22.68 -10.41
CA MET A 253 10.24 -24.12 -10.15
C MET A 253 8.92 -24.59 -9.58
N ASP A 254 8.38 -23.86 -8.60
CA ASP A 254 7.10 -24.22 -7.97
C ASP A 254 5.94 -24.04 -8.96
N MET A 255 6.01 -22.99 -9.78
CA MET A 255 5.05 -22.73 -10.85
C MET A 255 5.07 -23.84 -11.91
N LEU A 256 6.24 -24.20 -12.43
CA LEU A 256 6.39 -25.27 -13.43
C LEU A 256 5.97 -26.64 -12.87
N THR A 257 6.31 -26.92 -11.60
CA THR A 257 5.89 -28.15 -10.92
C THR A 257 4.37 -28.22 -10.80
N LEU A 258 3.71 -27.11 -10.44
CA LEU A 258 2.25 -27.04 -10.36
C LEU A 258 1.60 -27.32 -11.73
N LEU A 259 2.13 -26.75 -12.80
CA LEU A 259 1.61 -26.92 -14.17
C LEU A 259 1.76 -28.36 -14.67
N VAL A 260 2.93 -28.98 -14.49
CA VAL A 260 3.17 -30.38 -14.88
C VAL A 260 2.22 -31.33 -14.17
N ASN A 261 2.04 -31.15 -12.85
CA ASN A 261 1.24 -32.06 -12.04
C ASN A 261 -0.26 -31.98 -12.31
N LYS A 262 -0.78 -30.82 -12.73
CA LYS A 262 -2.21 -30.60 -12.92
C LYS A 262 -2.70 -30.78 -14.36
N GLU A 263 -1.94 -30.31 -15.35
CA GLU A 263 -2.45 -30.17 -16.72
C GLU A 263 -1.68 -31.01 -17.75
N GLY A 264 -0.57 -31.64 -17.35
CA GLY A 264 0.35 -32.26 -18.29
C GLY A 264 0.99 -31.18 -19.17
N TYR A 265 2.18 -30.71 -18.77
CA TYR A 265 2.88 -29.66 -19.50
C TYR A 265 3.13 -30.07 -20.96
N ASN A 266 2.45 -29.41 -21.90
CA ASN A 266 2.44 -29.77 -23.32
C ASN A 266 3.03 -28.67 -24.22
N VAL A 267 3.64 -27.65 -23.63
CA VAL A 267 4.30 -26.58 -24.39
C VAL A 267 5.64 -27.10 -24.93
N PRO A 268 5.88 -27.03 -26.25
CA PRO A 268 7.19 -27.36 -26.81
C PRO A 268 8.28 -26.53 -26.14
N ILE A 269 9.36 -27.17 -25.74
CA ILE A 269 10.51 -26.46 -25.17
C ILE A 269 11.26 -25.82 -26.33
N THR A 270 11.26 -24.49 -26.38
CA THR A 270 11.88 -23.67 -27.43
C THR A 270 13.11 -22.94 -26.91
N GLU A 271 13.89 -22.35 -27.81
CA GLU A 271 15.05 -21.52 -27.43
C GLU A 271 14.64 -20.29 -26.61
N GLY A 272 13.45 -19.71 -26.84
CA GLY A 272 12.91 -18.60 -26.07
C GLY A 272 12.68 -18.96 -24.59
N ILE A 273 12.04 -20.10 -24.34
CA ILE A 273 11.83 -20.64 -22.98
C ILE A 273 13.17 -20.92 -22.28
N ILE A 274 14.14 -21.49 -23.00
CA ILE A 274 15.48 -21.76 -22.45
C ILE A 274 16.21 -20.45 -22.13
N SER A 275 16.04 -19.43 -22.97
CA SER A 275 16.62 -18.12 -22.74
C SER A 275 16.07 -17.45 -21.47
N SER A 276 14.77 -17.52 -21.29
CA SER A 276 14.07 -16.99 -20.12
C SER A 276 14.50 -17.72 -18.85
N ALA A 277 14.58 -19.06 -18.89
CA ALA A 277 15.10 -19.86 -17.79
C ALA A 277 16.57 -19.52 -17.44
N ALA A 278 17.43 -19.30 -18.44
CA ALA A 278 18.82 -18.92 -18.23
C ALA A 278 18.97 -17.52 -17.62
N SER A 279 18.03 -16.62 -17.91
CA SER A 279 17.99 -15.24 -17.38
C SER A 279 17.39 -15.16 -15.95
N ASN A 280 16.84 -16.26 -15.44
CA ASN A 280 16.25 -16.31 -14.10
C ASN A 280 17.33 -16.25 -13.01
N LYS A 281 17.39 -15.09 -12.34
CA LYS A 281 18.37 -14.77 -11.30
C LYS A 281 18.20 -15.59 -10.00
N SER A 282 17.00 -16.11 -9.75
CA SER A 282 16.66 -16.82 -8.51
C SER A 282 16.85 -18.34 -8.63
N GLN A 283 16.40 -18.93 -9.75
CA GLN A 283 16.27 -20.39 -9.89
C GLN A 283 16.76 -20.95 -11.24
N GLY A 284 17.41 -20.14 -12.09
CA GLY A 284 17.75 -20.52 -13.47
C GLY A 284 18.39 -21.90 -13.67
N PRO A 285 19.44 -22.28 -12.92
CA PRO A 285 20.04 -23.62 -13.03
C PRO A 285 19.07 -24.76 -12.71
N ALA A 286 18.14 -24.57 -11.77
CA ALA A 286 17.14 -25.56 -11.41
C ALA A 286 16.07 -25.67 -12.52
N VAL A 287 15.62 -24.53 -13.03
CA VAL A 287 14.64 -24.45 -14.13
C VAL A 287 15.19 -25.12 -15.39
N LEU A 288 16.43 -24.84 -15.78
CA LEU A 288 17.06 -25.49 -16.94
C LEU A 288 17.18 -27.01 -16.79
N LYS A 289 17.56 -27.50 -15.59
CA LYS A 289 17.58 -28.94 -15.30
C LYS A 289 16.18 -29.56 -15.37
N PHE A 290 15.16 -28.85 -14.92
CA PHE A 290 13.77 -29.30 -14.98
C PHE A 290 13.29 -29.41 -16.43
N LEU A 291 13.52 -28.38 -17.24
CA LEU A 291 13.19 -28.39 -18.67
C LEU A 291 13.93 -29.49 -19.43
N ALA A 292 15.20 -29.73 -19.14
CA ALA A 292 15.97 -30.82 -19.77
C ALA A 292 15.35 -32.20 -19.47
N LYS A 293 14.87 -32.42 -18.25
CA LYS A 293 14.17 -33.66 -17.87
C LYS A 293 12.85 -33.82 -18.63
N LEU A 294 12.09 -32.74 -18.78
CA LEU A 294 10.82 -32.76 -19.53
C LEU A 294 11.04 -33.02 -21.02
N HIS A 295 12.08 -32.43 -21.62
CA HIS A 295 12.35 -32.59 -23.05
C HIS A 295 12.81 -34.00 -23.45
N GLN A 296 13.38 -34.76 -22.50
CA GLN A 296 13.97 -36.09 -22.71
C GLN A 296 15.07 -36.14 -23.80
N LYS A 297 15.56 -34.98 -24.25
CA LYS A 297 16.59 -34.76 -25.28
C LYS A 297 17.46 -33.56 -24.90
N SER A 298 18.51 -33.30 -25.67
CA SER A 298 19.30 -32.07 -25.54
C SER A 298 18.43 -30.83 -25.74
N LEU A 299 18.58 -29.85 -24.87
CA LEU A 299 17.86 -28.58 -24.97
C LEU A 299 18.17 -27.89 -26.31
N PRO A 300 17.17 -27.30 -26.99
CA PRO A 300 17.39 -26.58 -28.23
C PRO A 300 18.11 -25.26 -27.93
N VAL A 301 19.43 -25.25 -28.11
CA VAL A 301 20.28 -24.06 -27.97
C VAL A 301 21.08 -23.90 -29.25
N THR A 302 21.01 -22.72 -29.88
CA THR A 302 21.82 -22.42 -31.06
C THR A 302 23.08 -21.62 -30.68
N ASP A 303 24.14 -21.70 -31.50
CA ASP A 303 25.39 -20.95 -31.31
C ASP A 303 25.21 -19.42 -31.33
N GLY A 304 24.09 -18.92 -31.85
CA GLY A 304 23.75 -17.50 -31.79
C GLY A 304 23.48 -17.02 -30.36
N TYR A 305 23.05 -17.92 -29.48
CA TYR A 305 22.60 -17.62 -28.12
C TYR A 305 23.71 -17.64 -27.07
N THR A 306 24.67 -18.57 -27.18
CA THR A 306 25.86 -18.59 -26.30
C THR A 306 26.59 -17.24 -26.32
N LYS A 307 26.62 -16.56 -27.47
CA LYS A 307 27.20 -15.22 -27.62
C LYS A 307 26.43 -14.08 -26.92
N LYS A 308 25.13 -14.24 -26.64
CA LYS A 308 24.31 -13.25 -25.90
C LYS A 308 24.43 -13.38 -24.38
N LEU A 309 24.67 -14.59 -23.87
CA LEU A 309 24.83 -14.84 -22.43
C LEU A 309 26.17 -14.35 -21.85
N PHE A 310 27.21 -14.18 -22.69
CA PHE A 310 28.55 -13.73 -22.29
C PHE A 310 28.87 -12.26 -22.63
N LYS A 311 27.85 -11.40 -22.74
CA LYS A 311 27.99 -9.94 -22.86
C LYS A 311 27.32 -9.26 -21.67
#